data_AF-A0A383CLF3-F1
#
_entry.id   AF-A0A383CLF3-F1
#
_cell.length_a   1.000
_cell.length_b   1.000
_cell.length_c   1.000
_cell.angle_alpha   90.00
_cell.angle_beta   90.00
_cell.angle_gamma   90.00
#
_symmetry.space_group_name_H-M   'P 1'
#
loop_
_entity.id
_entity.type
_entity.pdbx_description
1 polymer ?
#
loop_
_entity_poly.entity_id
_entity_poly.type
_entity_poly.pdbx_seq_one_letter_code
_entity_poly.pdbx_strand_id
1 'polypeptide(L)'
;DFLYFKKEGVGPKKAHDRNTIENHINENDDHGKRLILQMDVEGAEWDTLFATPNSVLDLFDQIVIEVHGLATDFSATLNGGEVHQVSIDKKIKVLKKINDFFYLYHVHANTEGGLFYIEWFTIPDVLELTFINKKIVENAESSKVIFPTNFDRPNVNGRNEIKLHFWPFYPGLIQHSSQIIRRDGWKAFAGIVGILHNRIKIYLRLIRTKLGLRGAR
;
A
#
# COMPACT_ATOMS: atom_id res chain seq x y z
N ASP A 1 -0.73 -29.82 -17.18
CA ASP A 1 0.11 -29.25 -16.10
C ASP A 1 -0.50 -27.95 -15.60
N PHE A 2 -0.73 -27.83 -14.30
CA PHE A 2 -1.39 -26.66 -13.67
C PHE A 2 -0.41 -25.59 -13.16
N LEU A 3 0.89 -25.93 -13.11
CA LEU A 3 1.94 -25.03 -12.65
C LEU A 3 3.05 -24.94 -13.69
N TYR A 4 3.33 -23.73 -14.15
CA TYR A 4 4.48 -23.40 -14.97
C TYR A 4 5.46 -22.56 -14.15
N PHE A 5 6.66 -23.09 -13.91
CA PHE A 5 7.66 -22.43 -13.08
C PHE A 5 8.85 -21.95 -13.92
N LYS A 6 9.17 -20.66 -13.82
CA LYS A 6 10.42 -20.08 -14.31
C LYS A 6 11.33 -19.79 -13.12
N LYS A 7 12.59 -20.22 -13.18
CA LYS A 7 13.61 -19.87 -12.18
C LYS A 7 14.12 -18.44 -12.43
N GLU A 8 13.22 -17.48 -12.32
CA GLU A 8 13.43 -16.07 -12.63
C GLU A 8 12.54 -15.21 -11.73
N GLY A 9 13.07 -14.12 -11.19
CA GLY A 9 12.33 -13.14 -10.42
C GLY A 9 11.56 -12.14 -11.30
N VAL A 10 10.95 -11.16 -10.64
CA VAL A 10 10.33 -10.01 -11.30
C VAL A 10 11.04 -8.71 -10.91
N GLY A 11 11.20 -7.80 -11.86
CA GLY A 11 11.96 -6.57 -11.68
C GLY A 11 11.53 -5.45 -12.63
N PRO A 12 12.11 -4.24 -12.47
CA PRO A 12 11.78 -3.07 -13.30
C PRO A 12 12.26 -3.18 -14.75
N LYS A 13 13.19 -4.11 -15.03
CA LYS A 13 13.76 -4.37 -16.35
C LYS A 13 14.24 -5.82 -16.43
N LYS A 14 14.41 -6.33 -17.65
CA LYS A 14 15.03 -7.65 -17.88
C LYS A 14 16.49 -7.64 -17.43
N ALA A 15 16.88 -8.67 -16.70
CA ALA A 15 18.26 -8.99 -16.33
C ALA A 15 18.46 -10.51 -16.40
N HIS A 16 19.59 -11.01 -15.90
CA HIS A 16 19.93 -12.43 -15.99
C HIS A 16 19.08 -13.35 -15.08
N ASP A 17 18.53 -12.80 -14.01
CA ASP A 17 17.87 -13.50 -12.90
C ASP A 17 16.43 -13.01 -12.67
N ARG A 18 15.97 -12.02 -13.45
CA ARG A 18 14.66 -11.38 -13.30
C ARG A 18 14.19 -10.76 -14.60
N ASN A 19 12.88 -10.61 -14.73
CA ASN A 19 12.24 -10.03 -15.92
C ASN A 19 11.08 -9.10 -15.55
N THR A 20 10.55 -8.37 -16.53
CA THR A 20 9.38 -7.49 -16.27
C THR A 20 8.10 -8.30 -16.22
N ILE A 21 7.08 -7.78 -15.51
CA ILE A 21 5.73 -8.35 -15.52
C ILE A 21 5.20 -8.48 -16.96
N GLU A 22 5.42 -7.44 -17.77
CA GLU A 22 5.00 -7.42 -19.17
C GLU A 22 5.64 -8.54 -19.99
N ASN A 23 6.95 -8.77 -19.83
CA ASN A 23 7.63 -9.84 -20.54
C ASN A 23 7.15 -11.22 -20.08
N HIS A 24 6.86 -11.41 -18.79
CA HIS A 24 6.28 -12.66 -18.31
C HIS A 24 4.91 -12.94 -18.94
N ILE A 25 4.04 -11.92 -19.03
CA ILE A 25 2.74 -12.04 -19.71
C ILE A 25 2.92 -12.39 -21.20
N ASN A 26 3.85 -11.71 -21.88
CA ASN A 26 4.14 -11.94 -23.30
C ASN A 26 4.67 -13.34 -23.56
N GLU A 27 5.65 -13.78 -22.77
CA GLU A 27 6.31 -15.08 -22.92
C GLU A 27 5.38 -16.26 -22.59
N ASN A 28 4.39 -16.04 -21.71
CA ASN A 28 3.40 -17.06 -21.34
C ASN A 28 2.14 -17.04 -22.23
N ASP A 29 2.04 -16.09 -23.17
CA ASP A 29 0.85 -15.85 -23.98
C ASP A 29 -0.42 -15.70 -23.11
N ASP A 30 -0.32 -14.87 -22.08
CA ASP A 30 -1.37 -14.65 -21.08
C ASP A 30 -2.33 -13.51 -21.46
N HIS A 31 -2.15 -12.92 -22.64
CA HIS A 31 -3.04 -11.88 -23.18
C HIS A 31 -4.47 -12.40 -23.33
N GLY A 32 -5.44 -11.56 -22.95
CA GLY A 32 -6.87 -11.91 -23.04
C GLY A 32 -7.37 -12.89 -21.98
N LYS A 33 -6.50 -13.40 -21.09
CA LYS A 33 -6.91 -14.22 -19.94
C LYS A 33 -7.34 -13.33 -18.78
N ARG A 34 -8.04 -13.94 -17.82
CA ARG A 34 -8.36 -13.32 -16.52
C ARG A 34 -7.14 -13.49 -15.61
N LEU A 35 -6.48 -12.39 -15.24
CA LEU A 35 -5.20 -12.44 -14.54
C LEU A 35 -5.33 -11.98 -13.08
N ILE A 36 -4.60 -12.67 -12.21
CA ILE A 36 -4.35 -12.27 -10.83
C ILE A 36 -2.84 -12.16 -10.67
N LEU A 37 -2.37 -11.04 -10.11
CA LEU A 37 -0.97 -10.87 -9.73
C LEU A 37 -0.83 -11.20 -8.25
N GLN A 38 0.02 -12.17 -7.91
CA GLN A 38 0.52 -12.33 -6.55
C GLN A 38 2.00 -11.92 -6.52
N MET A 39 2.38 -11.05 -5.60
CA MET A 39 3.74 -10.51 -5.52
C MET A 39 4.22 -10.45 -4.07
N ASP A 40 5.35 -11.07 -3.82
CA ASP A 40 6.13 -11.00 -2.59
C ASP A 40 7.59 -11.17 -3.04
N VAL A 41 8.35 -10.08 -3.02
CA VAL A 41 9.69 -9.99 -3.63
C VAL A 41 10.67 -9.20 -2.77
N GLU A 42 10.43 -9.17 -1.46
CA GLU A 42 11.40 -8.77 -0.44
C GLU A 42 12.00 -7.35 -0.69
N GLY A 43 11.18 -6.39 -1.14
CA GLY A 43 11.59 -4.99 -1.36
C GLY A 43 11.63 -4.54 -2.81
N ALA A 44 11.68 -5.48 -3.76
CA ALA A 44 11.70 -5.16 -5.18
C ALA A 44 10.33 -4.70 -5.73
N GLU A 45 9.27 -4.69 -4.90
CA GLU A 45 7.90 -4.37 -5.30
C GLU A 45 7.83 -2.96 -5.89
N TRP A 46 8.43 -1.99 -5.20
CA TRP A 46 8.27 -0.57 -5.51
C TRP A 46 8.86 -0.20 -6.86
N ASP A 47 10.09 -0.60 -7.14
CA ASP A 47 10.73 -0.30 -8.43
C ASP A 47 10.06 -1.06 -9.57
N THR A 48 9.68 -2.31 -9.34
CA THR A 48 8.95 -3.14 -10.31
C THR A 48 7.62 -2.49 -10.70
N LEU A 49 6.79 -2.14 -9.71
CA LEU A 49 5.48 -1.53 -9.94
C LEU A 49 5.59 -0.10 -10.49
N PHE A 50 6.62 0.64 -10.09
CA PHE A 50 6.88 1.98 -10.63
C PHE A 50 7.20 1.91 -12.14
N ALA A 51 8.02 0.95 -12.55
CA ALA A 51 8.40 0.75 -13.96
C ALA A 51 7.31 0.09 -14.81
N THR A 52 6.39 -0.67 -14.19
CA THR A 52 5.33 -1.39 -14.92
C THR A 52 4.36 -0.40 -15.60
N PRO A 53 4.10 -0.50 -16.91
CA PRO A 53 3.14 0.38 -17.59
C PRO A 53 1.72 0.27 -17.02
N ASN A 54 0.96 1.38 -17.05
CA ASN A 54 -0.44 1.36 -16.60
C ASN A 54 -1.28 0.35 -17.41
N SER A 55 -1.03 0.25 -18.72
CA SER A 55 -1.69 -0.72 -19.60
C SER A 55 -1.45 -2.17 -19.20
N VAL A 56 -0.30 -2.46 -18.58
CA VAL A 56 0.05 -3.81 -18.09
C VAL A 56 -0.61 -4.06 -16.73
N LEU A 57 -0.57 -3.08 -15.81
CA LEU A 57 -1.28 -3.21 -14.53
C LEU A 57 -2.78 -3.42 -14.74
N ASP A 58 -3.38 -2.71 -15.70
CA ASP A 58 -4.82 -2.81 -15.96
C ASP A 58 -5.24 -4.16 -16.59
N LEU A 59 -4.31 -5.04 -16.97
CA LEU A 59 -4.65 -6.40 -17.39
C LEU A 59 -5.17 -7.25 -16.22
N PHE A 60 -4.70 -6.97 -14.99
CA PHE A 60 -5.06 -7.76 -13.81
C PHE A 60 -6.43 -7.39 -13.27
N ASP A 61 -7.19 -8.40 -12.88
CA ASP A 61 -8.45 -8.23 -12.13
C ASP A 61 -8.19 -8.01 -10.65
N GLN A 62 -7.16 -8.65 -10.11
CA GLN A 62 -6.78 -8.56 -8.70
C GLN A 62 -5.26 -8.53 -8.57
N ILE A 63 -4.81 -7.81 -7.53
CA ILE A 63 -3.41 -7.80 -7.10
C ILE A 63 -3.40 -8.17 -5.62
N VAL A 64 -2.67 -9.23 -5.28
CA VAL A 64 -2.35 -9.63 -3.91
C VAL A 64 -0.86 -9.35 -3.72
N ILE A 65 -0.50 -8.44 -2.82
CA ILE A 65 0.89 -8.01 -2.69
C ILE A 65 1.30 -7.86 -1.23
N GLU A 66 2.45 -8.42 -0.86
CA GLU A 66 3.16 -8.04 0.36
C GLU A 66 4.17 -6.94 0.01
N VAL A 67 3.97 -5.75 0.57
CA VAL A 67 4.89 -4.62 0.37
C VAL A 67 5.87 -4.52 1.52
N HIS A 68 7.15 -4.46 1.19
CA HIS A 68 8.25 -4.36 2.15
C HIS A 68 8.77 -2.94 2.30
N GLY A 69 9.24 -2.57 3.50
CA GLY A 69 9.83 -1.26 3.75
C GLY A 69 8.85 -0.11 3.52
N LEU A 70 7.58 -0.25 3.88
CA LEU A 70 6.60 0.80 3.68
C LEU A 70 6.94 2.06 4.51
N ALA A 71 7.40 1.87 5.74
CA ALA A 71 7.74 2.95 6.67
C ALA A 71 9.23 3.31 6.65
N THR A 72 10.09 2.44 6.12
CA THR A 72 11.54 2.61 6.10
C THR A 72 12.07 2.77 4.68
N ASP A 73 13.06 3.62 4.44
CA ASP A 73 13.63 3.79 3.10
C ASP A 73 14.45 2.58 2.62
N PHE A 74 14.68 1.57 3.48
CA PHE A 74 15.49 0.40 3.18
C PHE A 74 14.71 -0.88 3.46
N SER A 75 14.70 -1.79 2.51
CA SER A 75 14.30 -3.19 2.69
C SER A 75 15.43 -4.08 2.21
N ALA A 76 15.76 -5.11 2.98
CA ALA A 76 16.83 -6.03 2.65
C ALA A 76 16.29 -7.45 2.63
N THR A 77 16.65 -8.19 1.59
CA THR A 77 16.39 -9.62 1.53
C THR A 77 17.13 -10.34 2.67
N LEU A 78 16.52 -11.40 3.21
CA LEU A 78 17.13 -12.22 4.27
C LEU A 78 18.52 -12.74 3.83
N ASN A 79 19.43 -12.91 4.80
CA ASN A 79 20.78 -13.48 4.61
C ASN A 79 21.76 -12.63 3.78
N GLY A 80 21.61 -11.30 3.77
CA GLY A 80 22.60 -10.38 3.18
C GLY A 80 22.52 -10.29 1.65
N GLY A 81 21.34 -10.53 1.08
CA GLY A 81 21.10 -10.31 -0.35
C GLY A 81 20.88 -8.84 -0.70
N GLU A 82 20.13 -8.60 -1.77
CA GLU A 82 19.92 -7.25 -2.32
C GLU A 82 19.26 -6.31 -1.30
N VAL A 83 19.79 -5.08 -1.22
CA VAL A 83 19.23 -3.99 -0.42
C VAL A 83 18.53 -3.04 -1.36
N HIS A 84 17.23 -2.89 -1.17
CA HIS A 84 16.39 -1.96 -1.91
C HIS A 84 16.27 -0.67 -1.13
N GLN A 85 16.68 0.43 -1.74
CA GLN A 85 16.52 1.77 -1.19
C GLN A 85 15.46 2.55 -1.97
N VAL A 86 14.31 2.80 -1.34
CA VAL A 86 13.15 3.39 -1.98
C VAL A 86 12.63 4.54 -1.13
N SER A 87 12.62 5.75 -1.70
CA SER A 87 12.09 6.91 -1.00
C SER A 87 10.58 6.86 -0.83
N ILE A 88 10.08 7.47 0.24
CA ILE A 88 8.64 7.63 0.50
C ILE A 88 7.88 8.24 -0.70
N ASP A 89 8.49 9.18 -1.43
CA ASP A 89 7.89 9.80 -2.61
C ASP A 89 7.64 8.79 -3.75
N LYS A 90 8.57 7.83 -3.95
CA LYS A 90 8.38 6.78 -4.95
C LYS A 90 7.26 5.83 -4.52
N LYS A 91 7.22 5.44 -3.24
CA LYS A 91 6.14 4.60 -2.67
C LYS A 91 4.78 5.25 -2.86
N ILE A 92 4.66 6.55 -2.55
CA ILE A 92 3.43 7.32 -2.78
C ILE A 92 3.03 7.32 -4.26
N LYS A 93 3.98 7.47 -5.19
CA LYS A 93 3.68 7.42 -6.64
C LYS A 93 3.17 6.05 -7.06
N VAL A 94 3.76 4.96 -6.55
CA VAL A 94 3.30 3.59 -6.80
C VAL A 94 1.89 3.36 -6.25
N LEU A 95 1.64 3.73 -4.99
CA LEU A 95 0.31 3.57 -4.37
C LEU A 95 -0.76 4.39 -5.10
N LYS A 96 -0.44 5.62 -5.56
CA LYS A 96 -1.35 6.42 -6.40
C LYS A 96 -1.64 5.74 -7.73
N LYS A 97 -0.60 5.26 -8.40
CA LYS A 97 -0.71 4.53 -9.67
C LYS A 97 -1.61 3.30 -9.55
N ILE A 98 -1.45 2.49 -8.50
CA ILE A 98 -2.34 1.34 -8.23
C ILE A 98 -3.77 1.82 -7.93
N ASN A 99 -3.92 2.82 -7.05
CA ASN A 99 -5.22 3.37 -6.67
C ASN A 99 -5.98 4.03 -7.83
N ASP A 100 -5.34 4.37 -8.96
CA ASP A 100 -6.04 4.86 -10.14
C ASP A 100 -6.91 3.76 -10.77
N PHE A 101 -6.43 2.51 -10.79
CA PHE A 101 -7.08 1.36 -11.44
C PHE A 101 -7.75 0.40 -10.46
N PHE A 102 -7.35 0.38 -9.19
CA PHE A 102 -7.79 -0.61 -8.23
C PHE A 102 -8.42 0.01 -6.98
N TYR A 103 -9.33 -0.73 -6.34
CA TYR A 103 -9.76 -0.52 -4.97
C TYR A 103 -8.96 -1.43 -4.04
N LEU A 104 -8.40 -0.88 -2.97
CA LEU A 104 -7.90 -1.66 -1.84
C LEU A 104 -9.10 -2.17 -1.03
N TYR A 105 -9.25 -3.49 -0.91
CA TYR A 105 -10.39 -4.09 -0.21
C TYR A 105 -10.01 -4.92 1.02
N HIS A 106 -8.76 -5.40 1.11
CA HIS A 106 -8.24 -6.11 2.27
C HIS A 106 -6.85 -5.61 2.65
N VAL A 107 -6.58 -5.49 3.94
CA VAL A 107 -5.29 -5.07 4.50
C VAL A 107 -4.97 -5.92 5.72
N HIS A 108 -3.78 -6.48 5.76
CA HIS A 108 -3.25 -7.19 6.91
C HIS A 108 -1.82 -6.73 7.19
N ALA A 109 -1.49 -6.53 8.47
CA ALA A 109 -0.15 -6.12 8.87
C ALA A 109 0.66 -7.34 9.27
N ASN A 110 1.74 -7.57 8.52
CA ASN A 110 2.64 -8.67 8.80
C ASN A 110 3.28 -8.49 10.18
N THR A 111 3.18 -9.53 11.00
CA THR A 111 3.63 -9.52 12.40
C THR A 111 5.16 -9.48 12.60
N GLU A 112 5.95 -9.71 11.55
CA GLU A 112 7.42 -9.59 11.58
C GLU A 112 7.89 -8.15 11.36
N GLY A 113 7.26 -7.42 10.44
CA GLY A 113 7.72 -6.09 10.00
C GLY A 113 7.61 -4.98 11.06
N GLY A 114 6.75 -5.14 12.06
CA GLY A 114 6.61 -4.17 13.15
C GLY A 114 5.89 -2.87 12.77
N LEU A 115 5.79 -1.95 13.75
CA LEU A 115 5.10 -0.67 13.61
C LEU A 115 6.09 0.49 13.76
N PHE A 116 6.03 1.44 12.84
CA PHE A 116 6.87 2.62 12.80
C PHE A 116 6.04 3.90 12.89
N TYR A 117 6.72 5.00 13.20
CA TYR A 117 6.13 6.31 13.32
C TYR A 117 6.81 7.29 12.38
N ILE A 118 6.08 7.75 11.37
CA ILE A 118 6.49 8.87 10.51
C ILE A 118 5.64 10.07 10.93
N GLU A 119 6.28 11.07 11.54
CA GLU A 119 5.60 12.19 12.19
C GLU A 119 4.51 11.70 13.18
N TRP A 120 3.24 11.97 12.91
CA TRP A 120 2.10 11.54 13.73
C TRP A 120 1.36 10.31 13.18
N PHE A 121 1.88 9.70 12.12
CA PHE A 121 1.29 8.52 11.50
C PHE A 121 1.92 7.23 12.05
N THR A 122 1.07 6.25 12.34
CA THR A 122 1.49 4.88 12.64
C THR A 122 1.42 4.07 11.35
N ILE A 123 2.53 3.43 10.97
CA ILE A 123 2.66 2.76 9.68
C ILE A 123 3.33 1.39 9.93
N PRO A 124 2.66 0.26 9.63
CA PRO A 124 3.32 -1.04 9.57
C PRO A 124 4.37 -1.04 8.46
N ASP A 125 5.54 -1.61 8.70
CA ASP A 125 6.60 -1.62 7.67
C ASP A 125 6.33 -2.65 6.58
N VAL A 126 5.62 -3.72 6.92
CA VAL A 126 5.21 -4.77 5.99
C VAL A 126 3.69 -4.91 6.03
N LEU A 127 3.06 -4.80 4.87
CA LEU A 127 1.62 -4.94 4.69
C LEU A 127 1.32 -5.94 3.58
N GLU A 128 0.40 -6.86 3.86
CA GLU A 128 -0.28 -7.65 2.86
C GLU A 128 -1.53 -6.87 2.41
N LEU A 129 -1.60 -6.59 1.11
CA LEU A 129 -2.61 -5.75 0.50
C LEU A 129 -3.33 -6.53 -0.59
N THR A 130 -4.65 -6.50 -0.59
CA THR A 130 -5.45 -7.08 -1.67
C THR A 130 -6.28 -6.02 -2.36
N PHE A 131 -6.07 -5.94 -3.67
CA PHE A 131 -6.66 -4.98 -4.57
C PHE A 131 -7.57 -5.67 -5.58
N ILE A 132 -8.66 -5.00 -5.94
CA ILE A 132 -9.58 -5.41 -7.01
C ILE A 132 -9.70 -4.31 -8.05
N ASN A 133 -9.64 -4.67 -9.33
CA ASN A 133 -9.68 -3.71 -10.42
C ASN A 133 -11.06 -3.05 -10.47
N LYS A 134 -11.10 -1.72 -10.55
CA LYS A 134 -12.33 -0.94 -10.60
C LYS A 134 -13.20 -1.29 -11.80
N LYS A 135 -12.60 -1.75 -12.92
CA LYS A 135 -13.32 -2.12 -14.14
C LYS A 135 -14.28 -3.30 -13.95
N ILE A 136 -14.09 -4.11 -12.90
CA ILE A 136 -14.93 -5.28 -12.59
C ILE A 136 -15.80 -5.11 -11.34
N VAL A 137 -15.79 -3.92 -10.72
CA VAL A 137 -16.57 -3.63 -9.51
C VAL A 137 -17.58 -2.53 -9.80
N GLU A 138 -18.86 -2.88 -9.67
CA GLU A 138 -19.95 -1.91 -9.72
C GLU A 138 -20.30 -1.42 -8.31
N ASN A 139 -20.64 -0.14 -8.17
CA ASN A 139 -21.18 0.45 -6.93
C ASN A 139 -20.31 0.23 -5.67
N ALA A 140 -19.00 0.47 -5.78
CA ALA A 140 -18.09 0.32 -4.63
C ALA A 140 -18.43 1.29 -3.48
N GLU A 141 -18.38 0.79 -2.25
CA GLU A 141 -18.57 1.56 -1.02
C GLU A 141 -17.29 1.61 -0.17
N SER A 142 -17.22 2.59 0.73
CA SER A 142 -16.13 2.64 1.72
C SER A 142 -16.25 1.47 2.70
N SER A 143 -15.12 0.79 2.95
CA SER A 143 -15.07 -0.32 3.89
C SER A 143 -15.44 0.12 5.31
N LYS A 144 -16.23 -0.72 5.99
CA LYS A 144 -16.55 -0.64 7.42
C LYS A 144 -15.81 -1.73 8.21
N VAL A 145 -14.97 -2.51 7.53
CA VAL A 145 -14.22 -3.63 8.10
C VAL A 145 -13.15 -3.07 9.02
N ILE A 146 -12.97 -3.74 10.16
CA ILE A 146 -11.89 -3.49 11.10
C ILE A 146 -10.89 -4.63 10.92
N PHE A 147 -9.64 -4.29 10.63
CA PHE A 147 -8.56 -5.26 10.44
C PHE A 147 -7.73 -5.43 11.72
N PRO A 148 -7.29 -6.65 12.04
CA PRO A 148 -7.49 -7.89 11.28
C PRO A 148 -8.91 -8.46 11.40
N THR A 149 -9.30 -9.24 10.39
CA THR A 149 -10.52 -10.03 10.27
C THR A 149 -10.31 -11.47 10.77
N ASN A 150 -11.32 -12.32 10.63
CA ASN A 150 -11.22 -13.76 10.92
C ASN A 150 -10.42 -14.56 9.86
N PHE A 151 -10.09 -13.97 8.72
CA PHE A 151 -9.27 -14.60 7.68
C PHE A 151 -7.78 -14.37 7.90
N ASP A 152 -7.43 -13.38 8.71
CA ASP A 152 -6.06 -12.98 8.99
C ASP A 152 -5.43 -13.86 10.05
N ARG A 153 -4.12 -14.10 9.92
CA ARG A 153 -3.33 -14.92 10.84
C ARG A 153 -1.92 -14.35 10.96
N PRO A 154 -1.30 -14.47 12.14
CA PRO A 154 0.06 -13.97 12.34
C PRO A 154 1.02 -14.79 11.48
N ASN A 155 1.84 -14.10 10.69
CA ASN A 155 2.88 -14.72 9.86
C ASN A 155 3.94 -15.45 10.71
N VAL A 156 4.11 -15.05 11.97
CA VAL A 156 5.10 -15.60 12.90
C VAL A 156 4.40 -16.36 14.01
N ASN A 157 4.75 -17.64 14.16
CA ASN A 157 4.18 -18.49 15.19
C ASN A 157 4.39 -17.90 16.59
N GLY A 158 3.31 -17.78 17.37
CA GLY A 158 3.32 -17.23 18.72
C GLY A 158 3.28 -15.70 18.82
N ARG A 159 3.32 -14.94 17.70
CA ARG A 159 3.07 -13.49 17.73
C ARG A 159 1.56 -13.21 17.73
N ASN A 160 1.20 -12.11 18.40
CA ASN A 160 -0.14 -11.57 18.33
C ASN A 160 -0.31 -10.72 17.06
N GLU A 161 -1.53 -10.72 16.55
CA GLU A 161 -1.96 -9.86 15.46
C GLU A 161 -1.68 -8.37 15.68
N ILE A 162 -1.28 -7.67 14.62
CA ILE A 162 -1.16 -6.21 14.63
C ILE A 162 -2.53 -5.60 14.30
N LYS A 163 -3.17 -5.02 15.30
CA LYS A 163 -4.47 -4.35 15.13
C LYS A 163 -4.31 -3.02 14.39
N LEU A 164 -4.90 -2.91 13.21
CA LEU A 164 -4.89 -1.71 12.37
C LEU A 164 -5.93 -0.67 12.81
N HIS A 165 -6.10 -0.50 14.12
CA HIS A 165 -7.12 0.38 14.70
C HIS A 165 -6.70 1.86 14.74
N PHE A 166 -6.12 2.35 13.63
CA PHE A 166 -5.63 3.71 13.46
C PHE A 166 -5.83 4.19 12.01
N TRP A 167 -5.70 5.50 11.76
CA TRP A 167 -5.79 6.05 10.42
C TRP A 167 -4.67 5.47 9.51
N PRO A 168 -4.94 5.13 8.23
CA PRO A 168 -6.20 5.30 7.50
C PRO A 168 -7.14 4.07 7.58
N PHE A 169 -6.70 2.99 8.19
CA PHE A 169 -7.40 1.69 8.20
C PHE A 169 -8.63 1.65 9.10
N TYR A 170 -8.71 2.58 10.05
CA TYR A 170 -9.82 2.65 11.00
C TYR A 170 -10.83 3.74 10.64
N PRO A 171 -12.11 3.40 10.42
CA PRO A 171 -13.15 4.35 10.07
C PRO A 171 -13.61 5.15 11.31
N GLY A 172 -12.87 6.19 11.72
CA GLY A 172 -13.35 7.12 12.76
C GLY A 172 -12.35 8.18 13.26
N LEU A 173 -12.68 9.46 13.07
CA LEU A 173 -11.91 10.62 13.58
C LEU A 173 -11.84 10.67 15.11
N ILE A 174 -12.96 10.38 15.78
CA ILE A 174 -13.09 10.41 17.24
C ILE A 174 -12.13 9.40 17.87
N GLN A 175 -11.99 8.23 17.24
CA GLN A 175 -11.10 7.17 17.70
C GLN A 175 -9.62 7.58 17.58
N HIS A 176 -9.24 8.25 16.48
CA HIS A 176 -7.86 8.72 16.25
C HIS A 176 -7.44 9.82 17.23
N SER A 177 -8.30 10.82 17.46
CA SER A 177 -8.03 11.88 18.46
C SER A 177 -7.95 11.31 19.88
N SER A 178 -8.82 10.35 20.22
CA SER A 178 -8.79 9.66 21.51
C SER A 178 -7.49 8.88 21.75
N GLN A 179 -6.97 8.20 20.72
CA GLN A 179 -5.73 7.42 20.84
C GLN A 179 -4.47 8.28 20.97
N ILE A 180 -4.38 9.42 20.26
CA ILE A 180 -3.25 10.35 20.41
C ILE A 180 -3.22 10.92 21.85
N ILE A 181 -4.38 11.32 22.38
CA ILE A 181 -4.50 11.80 23.76
C ILE A 181 -4.11 10.70 24.76
N ARG A 182 -4.47 9.45 24.47
CA ARG A 182 -4.20 8.30 25.33
C ARG A 182 -2.74 7.84 25.30
N ARG A 183 -2.02 8.00 24.18
CA ARG A 183 -0.61 7.59 24.03
C ARG A 183 0.36 8.65 24.54
N ASP A 184 0.14 9.91 24.17
CA ASP A 184 1.13 10.99 24.36
C ASP A 184 0.68 12.04 25.40
N GLY A 185 -0.48 11.80 26.03
CA GLY A 185 -1.10 12.70 26.99
C GLY A 185 -1.58 14.02 26.36
N TRP A 186 -2.02 14.95 27.21
CA TRP A 186 -2.51 16.27 26.78
C TRP A 186 -1.43 17.14 26.09
N LYS A 187 -0.16 16.73 26.10
CA LYS A 187 0.95 17.44 25.44
C LYS A 187 0.93 17.31 23.91
N ALA A 188 0.27 16.29 23.35
CA ALA A 188 0.11 16.12 21.91
C ALA A 188 -1.09 16.90 21.30
N PHE A 189 -1.80 17.71 22.13
CA PHE A 189 -2.94 18.51 21.68
C PHE A 189 -2.56 19.50 20.56
N ALA A 190 -1.33 20.01 20.55
CA ALA A 190 -0.82 20.85 19.46
C ALA A 190 -0.78 20.10 18.11
N GLY A 191 -0.47 18.80 18.11
CA GLY A 191 -0.50 17.95 16.91
C GLY A 191 -1.92 17.67 16.45
N ILE A 192 -2.85 17.41 17.38
CA ILE A 192 -4.29 17.23 17.07
C ILE A 192 -4.89 18.49 16.47
N VAL A 193 -4.60 19.65 17.06
CA VAL A 193 -5.02 20.96 16.55
C VAL A 193 -4.38 21.24 15.18
N GLY A 194 -3.11 20.87 15.00
CA GLY A 194 -2.42 20.95 13.70
C GLY A 194 -3.08 20.11 12.62
N ILE A 195 -3.48 18.87 12.93
CA ILE A 195 -4.20 17.98 12.01
C ILE A 195 -5.58 18.56 11.67
N LEU A 196 -6.34 19.01 12.67
CA LEU A 196 -7.65 19.62 12.46
C LEU A 196 -7.55 20.89 11.60
N HIS A 197 -6.57 21.75 11.90
CA HIS A 197 -6.28 22.97 11.17
C HIS A 197 -5.86 22.69 9.72
N ASN A 198 -4.98 21.70 9.49
CA ASN A 198 -4.57 21.31 8.15
C ASN A 198 -5.73 20.72 7.34
N ARG A 199 -6.64 19.95 7.97
CA ARG A 199 -7.83 19.43 7.30
C ARG A 199 -8.83 20.52 6.94
N ILE A 200 -9.04 21.48 7.84
CA ILE A 200 -9.84 22.70 7.56
C ILE A 200 -9.20 23.48 6.41
N LYS A 201 -7.88 23.65 6.41
CA LYS A 201 -7.14 24.34 5.35
C LYS A 201 -7.26 23.63 4.00
N ILE A 202 -7.18 22.30 3.97
CA ILE A 202 -7.41 21.49 2.75
C ILE A 202 -8.85 21.63 2.28
N TYR A 203 -9.83 21.54 3.17
CA TYR A 203 -11.25 21.70 2.83
C TYR A 203 -11.56 23.09 2.27
N LEU A 204 -11.01 24.15 2.90
CA LEU A 204 -11.13 25.53 2.41
C LEU A 204 -10.40 25.74 1.08
N ARG A 205 -9.27 25.06 0.85
CA ARG A 205 -8.54 25.11 -0.43
C ARG A 205 -9.35 24.44 -1.54
N LEU A 206 -9.97 23.29 -1.26
CA LEU A 206 -10.88 22.60 -2.18
C LEU A 206 -12.13 23.44 -2.51
N ILE A 207 -12.71 24.12 -1.51
CA ILE A 207 -13.82 25.06 -1.72
C ILE A 207 -13.38 26.26 -2.56
N ARG A 208 -12.21 26.87 -2.27
CA ARG A 208 -11.66 27.97 -3.09
C ARG A 208 -11.40 27.56 -4.54
N THR A 209 -10.90 26.35 -4.76
CA THR A 209 -10.71 25.79 -6.11
C THR A 209 -12.04 25.55 -6.82
N LYS A 210 -13.08 25.07 -6.11
CA LYS A 210 -14.45 24.92 -6.66
C LYS A 210 -15.13 26.26 -6.96
N LEU A 211 -14.80 27.33 -6.22
CA LEU A 211 -15.36 28.67 -6.39
C LEU A 211 -14.53 29.58 -7.33
N GLY A 212 -13.49 29.06 -7.98
CA GLY A 212 -12.68 29.84 -8.95
C GLY A 212 -11.83 30.98 -8.35
N LEU A 213 -11.75 31.08 -7.01
CA LEU A 213 -11.02 32.15 -6.34
C LEU A 213 -9.51 31.81 -6.24
N ARG A 214 -8.79 31.92 -7.36
CA ARG A 214 -7.32 32.03 -7.32
C ARG A 214 -6.95 33.46 -6.94
N GLY A 215 -6.72 33.69 -5.65
CA GLY A 215 -6.13 34.95 -5.19
C GLY A 215 -4.67 35.05 -5.65
N ALA A 216 -4.35 36.14 -6.34
CA ALA A 216 -3.00 36.53 -6.71
C ALA A 216 -2.11 36.68 -5.45
N ARG A 217 -1.00 35.95 -5.44
CA ARG A 217 0.34 36.35 -4.98
C ARG A 217 1.31 35.20 -5.26
#